data_AF-A0A4R2HR81-F1
#
_entry.id   AF-A0A4R2HR81-F1
#
_cell.length_a   1.000
_cell.length_b   1.000
_cell.length_c   1.000
_cell.angle_alpha   90.00
_cell.angle_beta   90.00
_cell.angle_gamma   90.00
#
_symmetry.space_group_name_H-M   'P 1'
#
loop_
_entity.id
_entity.type
_entity.pdbx_description
1 polymer ?
#
loop_
_entity_poly.entity_id
_entity_poly.type
_entity_poly.pdbx_seq_one_letter_code
_entity_poly.pdbx_strand_id
1 'polypeptide(L)'
;MPRDTLTAEQIVSAAITLLDEEGLDGLNMRALGNRLESAATAIYWHIKTKDELVRLAGDAIWTEIELPDLDGTEWRDAATAMATGLHEMLTRHPWFGQALGSHLMYGPGKAQYDDRSLELYEQAGFAPADADRAAATVFIYVAGSTLGSAAQVSLSRRLSRSGRDADQVLDDTMTKAKEVAMDYPNLRKRLATTAAEEYGAAPDSTFDFGLQTILDGLQSRLTPPR
;
A
#
# COMPACT_ATOMS: atom_id res chain seq x y z
N MET A 1 -14.60 -37.52 -2.35
CA MET A 1 -15.22 -36.19 -2.45
C MET A 1 -14.99 -35.67 -3.87
N PRO A 2 -15.92 -34.94 -4.50
CA PRO A 2 -15.63 -34.34 -5.79
C PRO A 2 -14.41 -33.43 -5.61
N ARG A 3 -13.39 -33.52 -6.48
CA ARG A 3 -12.33 -32.51 -6.51
C ARG A 3 -13.03 -31.22 -6.93
N ASP A 4 -13.20 -30.27 -6.02
CA ASP A 4 -13.70 -28.95 -6.39
C ASP A 4 -12.83 -28.44 -7.54
N THR A 5 -13.49 -28.11 -8.65
CA THR A 5 -12.82 -27.59 -9.83
C THR A 5 -12.19 -26.27 -9.47
N LEU A 6 -10.86 -26.20 -9.57
CA LEU A 6 -10.08 -25.00 -9.33
C LEU A 6 -10.69 -23.81 -10.08
N THR A 7 -10.91 -22.69 -9.39
CA THR A 7 -11.43 -21.45 -10.00
C THR A 7 -10.36 -20.36 -10.05
N ALA A 8 -10.57 -19.34 -10.87
CA ALA A 8 -9.66 -18.21 -10.97
C ALA A 8 -9.58 -17.43 -9.65
N GLU A 9 -10.70 -17.28 -8.95
CA GLU A 9 -10.81 -16.60 -7.66
C GLU A 9 -10.00 -17.32 -6.58
N GLN A 10 -10.07 -18.67 -6.54
CA GLN A 10 -9.26 -19.47 -5.63
C GLN A 10 -7.75 -19.31 -5.92
N ILE A 11 -7.36 -19.28 -7.20
CA ILE A 11 -5.96 -19.06 -7.59
C ILE A 11 -5.49 -17.67 -7.15
N VAL A 12 -6.29 -16.63 -7.38
CA VAL A 12 -5.98 -15.24 -7.02
C VAL A 12 -5.86 -15.09 -5.50
N SER A 13 -6.80 -15.63 -4.72
CA SER A 13 -6.75 -15.60 -3.26
C SER A 13 -5.50 -16.30 -2.69
N ALA A 14 -5.16 -17.48 -3.23
CA ALA A 14 -3.95 -18.18 -2.84
C ALA A 14 -2.67 -17.42 -3.24
N ALA A 15 -2.69 -16.71 -4.36
CA ALA A 15 -1.58 -15.88 -4.81
C ALA A 15 -1.39 -14.64 -3.92
N ILE A 16 -2.46 -13.95 -3.52
CA ILE A 16 -2.39 -12.84 -2.55
C ILE A 16 -1.75 -13.32 -1.25
N THR A 17 -2.20 -14.46 -0.71
CA THR A 17 -1.64 -14.99 0.53
C THR A 17 -0.15 -15.31 0.39
N LEU A 18 0.26 -15.90 -0.74
CA LEU A 18 1.67 -16.18 -1.02
C LEU A 18 2.50 -14.89 -1.19
N LEU A 19 1.92 -13.85 -1.81
CA LEU A 19 2.56 -12.55 -1.98
C LEU A 19 2.73 -11.80 -0.65
N ASP A 20 1.77 -11.91 0.27
CA ASP A 20 1.86 -11.33 1.61
C ASP A 20 3.00 -11.96 2.41
N GLU A 21 3.08 -13.30 2.38
CA GLU A 21 4.08 -14.09 3.08
C GLU A 21 5.48 -13.92 2.48
N GLU A 22 5.62 -14.10 1.16
CA GLU A 22 6.93 -14.25 0.52
C GLU A 22 7.35 -13.06 -0.38
N GLY A 23 6.45 -12.12 -0.64
CA GLY A 23 6.66 -11.02 -1.58
C GLY A 23 6.66 -11.46 -3.06
N LEU A 24 6.90 -10.49 -3.96
CA LEU A 24 6.93 -10.72 -5.41
C LEU A 24 7.96 -11.77 -5.85
N ASP A 25 9.11 -11.84 -5.16
CA ASP A 25 10.18 -12.79 -5.45
C ASP A 25 9.80 -14.23 -5.11
N GLY A 26 8.94 -14.43 -4.10
CA GLY A 26 8.47 -15.75 -3.69
C GLY A 26 7.40 -16.33 -4.61
N LEU A 27 6.61 -15.46 -5.26
CA LEU A 27 5.53 -15.90 -6.14
C LEU A 27 6.08 -16.69 -7.34
N ASN A 28 5.79 -17.99 -7.37
CA ASN A 28 6.07 -18.86 -8.51
C ASN A 28 5.00 -19.94 -8.65
N MET A 29 4.80 -20.44 -9.87
CA MET A 29 3.70 -21.37 -10.19
C MET A 29 3.80 -22.71 -9.45
N ARG A 30 5.02 -23.14 -9.09
CA ARG A 30 5.23 -24.36 -8.30
C ARG A 30 4.79 -24.18 -6.85
N ALA A 31 5.19 -23.07 -6.21
CA ALA A 31 4.75 -22.73 -4.85
C ALA A 31 3.22 -22.57 -4.79
N LEU A 32 2.64 -21.91 -5.79
CA LEU A 32 1.19 -21.74 -5.90
C LEU A 32 0.47 -23.09 -6.10
N GLY A 33 0.98 -23.97 -6.95
CA GLY A 33 0.41 -25.31 -7.15
C GLY A 33 0.50 -26.19 -5.92
N ASN A 34 1.60 -26.12 -5.17
CA ASN A 34 1.72 -26.80 -3.89
C ASN A 34 0.66 -26.31 -2.89
N ARG A 35 0.44 -25.00 -2.80
CA ARG A 35 -0.56 -24.40 -1.90
C ARG A 35 -1.98 -24.78 -2.25
N LEU A 36 -2.29 -24.88 -3.55
CA LEU A 36 -3.60 -25.22 -4.07
C LEU A 36 -3.83 -26.73 -4.22
N GLU A 37 -2.84 -27.56 -3.84
CA GLU A 37 -2.82 -29.01 -4.10
C GLU A 37 -3.17 -29.36 -5.56
N SER A 38 -2.71 -28.52 -6.49
CA SER A 38 -3.08 -28.56 -7.90
C SER A 38 -1.85 -28.53 -8.80
N ALA A 39 -1.94 -29.22 -9.94
CA ALA A 39 -0.88 -29.22 -10.93
C ALA A 39 -0.74 -27.83 -11.55
N ALA A 40 0.49 -27.36 -11.79
CA ALA A 40 0.74 -26.07 -12.42
C ALA A 40 0.00 -25.92 -13.77
N THR A 41 -0.16 -27.02 -14.52
CA THR A 41 -0.95 -27.06 -15.76
C THR A 41 -2.39 -26.63 -15.56
N ALA A 42 -3.05 -27.02 -14.46
CA ALA A 42 -4.41 -26.60 -14.13
C ALA A 42 -4.49 -25.10 -13.87
N ILE A 43 -3.50 -24.53 -13.20
CA ILE A 43 -3.42 -23.08 -12.96
C ILE A 43 -3.26 -22.32 -14.28
N TYR A 44 -2.38 -22.80 -15.16
CA TYR A 44 -2.16 -22.22 -16.50
C TYR A 44 -3.39 -22.29 -17.42
N TRP A 45 -4.41 -23.09 -17.10
CA TRP A 45 -5.68 -23.01 -17.81
C TRP A 45 -6.39 -21.69 -17.53
N HIS A 46 -6.37 -21.21 -16.29
CA HIS A 46 -7.02 -19.97 -15.87
C HIS A 46 -6.16 -18.73 -16.09
N ILE A 47 -4.86 -18.80 -15.77
CA ILE A 47 -3.97 -17.63 -15.75
C ILE A 47 -2.67 -17.99 -16.46
N LYS A 48 -2.39 -17.29 -17.58
CA LYS A 48 -1.34 -17.71 -18.52
C LYS A 48 0.06 -17.32 -18.06
N THR A 49 0.19 -16.22 -17.32
CA THR A 49 1.50 -15.67 -16.95
C THR A 49 1.56 -15.24 -15.49
N LYS A 50 2.78 -15.18 -14.94
CA LYS A 50 3.02 -14.62 -13.60
C LYS A 50 2.59 -13.15 -13.54
N ASP A 51 2.85 -12.37 -14.59
CA ASP A 51 2.48 -10.95 -14.61
C ASP A 51 0.97 -10.75 -14.61
N GLU A 52 0.22 -11.60 -15.33
CA GLU A 52 -1.24 -11.61 -15.28
C GLU A 52 -1.74 -11.98 -13.88
N LEU A 53 -1.10 -12.94 -13.20
CA LEU A 53 -1.44 -13.31 -11.83
C LEU A 53 -1.21 -12.15 -10.85
N VAL A 54 -0.06 -11.48 -10.94
CA VAL A 54 0.26 -10.31 -10.10
C VAL A 54 -0.74 -9.19 -10.35
N ARG A 55 -1.10 -8.95 -11.62
CA ARG A 55 -2.11 -7.95 -11.97
C ARG A 55 -3.49 -8.30 -11.38
N LEU A 56 -3.94 -9.54 -11.52
CA LEU A 56 -5.23 -9.99 -10.99
C LEU A 56 -5.27 -9.94 -9.46
N ALA A 57 -4.21 -10.38 -8.79
CA ALA A 57 -4.06 -10.25 -7.34
C ALA A 57 -4.10 -8.79 -6.90
N GLY A 58 -3.37 -7.91 -7.60
CA GLY A 58 -3.35 -6.51 -7.25
C GLY A 58 -4.60 -5.74 -7.63
N ASP A 59 -5.44 -6.22 -8.55
CA ASP A 59 -6.78 -5.67 -8.76
C ASP A 59 -7.76 -6.12 -7.67
N ALA A 60 -7.67 -7.38 -7.24
CA ALA A 60 -8.55 -7.96 -6.23
C ALA A 60 -8.44 -7.27 -4.86
N ILE A 61 -7.23 -6.87 -4.44
CA ILE A 61 -7.05 -6.19 -3.14
C ILE A 61 -7.76 -4.83 -3.06
N TRP A 62 -8.05 -4.17 -4.20
CA TRP A 62 -8.79 -2.90 -4.18
C TRP A 62 -10.21 -3.04 -3.64
N THR A 63 -10.79 -4.24 -3.74
CA THR A 63 -12.13 -4.54 -3.20
C THR A 63 -12.17 -4.60 -1.67
N GLU A 64 -11.01 -4.61 -1.00
CA GLU A 64 -10.92 -4.51 0.47
C GLU A 64 -11.22 -3.10 0.98
N ILE A 65 -11.11 -2.09 0.10
CA ILE A 65 -11.41 -0.70 0.46
C ILE A 65 -12.92 -0.50 0.44
N GLU A 66 -13.50 -0.26 1.61
CA GLU A 66 -14.91 0.11 1.71
C GLU A 66 -15.12 1.53 1.15
N LEU A 67 -15.97 1.62 0.12
CA LEU A 67 -16.26 2.88 -0.56
C LEU A 67 -17.41 3.61 0.15
N PRO A 68 -17.20 4.85 0.65
CA PRO A 68 -18.21 5.55 1.43
C PRO A 68 -19.43 5.94 0.58
N ASP A 69 -20.60 5.97 1.20
CA ASP A 69 -21.80 6.58 0.62
C ASP A 69 -21.65 8.10 0.61
N LEU A 70 -21.63 8.71 -0.58
CA LEU A 70 -21.35 10.13 -0.75
C LEU A 70 -22.57 11.02 -0.51
N ASP A 71 -23.79 10.49 -0.62
CA ASP A 71 -25.02 11.29 -0.50
C ASP A 71 -25.30 11.76 0.95
N GLY A 72 -24.68 11.11 1.94
CA GLY A 72 -24.87 11.39 3.37
C GLY A 72 -23.60 11.71 4.15
N THR A 73 -22.45 11.78 3.49
CA THR A 73 -21.15 11.92 4.15
C THR A 73 -20.49 13.23 3.72
N GLU A 74 -20.02 14.03 4.67
CA GLU A 74 -19.21 15.21 4.36
C GLU A 74 -17.95 14.79 3.60
N TRP A 75 -17.60 15.53 2.54
CA TRP A 75 -16.54 15.12 1.61
C TRP A 75 -15.20 14.82 2.29
N ARG A 76 -14.86 15.55 3.36
CA ARG A 76 -13.63 15.35 4.13
C ARG A 76 -13.62 14.03 4.87
N ASP A 77 -14.77 13.64 5.43
CA ASP A 77 -14.90 12.38 6.15
C ASP A 77 -14.84 11.22 5.17
N ALA A 78 -15.50 11.35 4.01
CA ALA A 78 -15.41 10.38 2.93
C ALA A 78 -13.97 10.26 2.37
N ALA A 79 -13.27 11.38 2.18
CA ALA A 79 -11.88 11.38 1.70
C ALA A 79 -10.94 10.74 2.73
N THR A 80 -11.16 11.02 4.01
CA THR A 80 -10.41 10.42 5.12
C THR A 80 -10.65 8.91 5.19
N ALA A 81 -11.90 8.47 5.04
CA ALA A 81 -12.25 7.05 5.03
C ALA A 81 -11.59 6.30 3.86
N MET A 82 -11.68 6.84 2.64
CA MET A 82 -11.04 6.25 1.47
C MET A 82 -9.52 6.20 1.61
N ALA A 83 -8.89 7.27 2.09
CA ALA A 83 -7.44 7.33 2.29
C ALA A 83 -6.97 6.35 3.38
N THR A 84 -7.76 6.19 4.45
CA THR A 84 -7.48 5.24 5.54
C THR A 84 -7.60 3.81 5.05
N GLY A 85 -8.67 3.47 4.32
CA GLY A 85 -8.84 2.15 3.72
C GLY A 85 -7.71 1.80 2.74
N LEU A 86 -7.29 2.77 1.92
CA LEU A 86 -6.13 2.61 1.04
C LEU A 86 -4.83 2.38 1.85
N HIS A 87 -4.60 3.15 2.92
CA HIS A 87 -3.43 3.00 3.79
C HIS A 87 -3.40 1.60 4.42
N GLU A 88 -4.53 1.12 4.95
CA GLU A 88 -4.66 -0.21 5.55
C GLU A 88 -4.41 -1.32 4.52
N MET A 89 -5.01 -1.22 3.33
CA MET A 89 -4.80 -2.17 2.23
C MET A 89 -3.32 -2.24 1.84
N LEU A 90 -2.66 -1.09 1.63
CA LEU A 90 -1.24 -1.03 1.27
C LEU A 90 -0.32 -1.54 2.38
N THR A 91 -0.68 -1.31 3.64
CA THR A 91 0.05 -1.83 4.80
C THR A 91 -0.10 -3.34 4.92
N ARG A 92 -1.30 -3.88 4.66
CA ARG A 92 -1.59 -5.32 4.63
C ARG A 92 -0.87 -6.03 3.49
N HIS A 93 -0.73 -5.37 2.34
CA HIS A 93 -0.15 -5.93 1.12
C HIS A 93 1.13 -5.19 0.68
N PRO A 94 2.23 -5.27 1.46
CA PRO A 94 3.45 -4.49 1.20
C PRO A 94 4.13 -4.83 -0.13
N TRP A 95 3.82 -5.98 -0.74
CA TRP A 95 4.29 -6.36 -2.08
C TRP A 95 3.70 -5.47 -3.19
N PHE A 96 2.52 -4.88 -2.97
CA PHE A 96 1.83 -4.08 -3.97
C PHE A 96 2.59 -2.79 -4.28
N GLY A 97 3.24 -2.18 -3.30
CA GLY A 97 4.11 -1.00 -3.52
C GLY A 97 5.24 -1.27 -4.52
N GLN A 98 5.83 -2.47 -4.49
CA GLN A 98 6.82 -2.88 -5.50
C GLN A 98 6.15 -3.17 -6.85
N ALA A 99 4.97 -3.81 -6.83
CA ALA A 99 4.22 -4.15 -8.05
C ALA A 99 3.81 -2.90 -8.85
N LEU A 100 3.43 -1.81 -8.17
CA LEU A 100 3.13 -0.52 -8.81
C LEU A 100 4.30 0.04 -9.63
N GLY A 101 5.54 -0.30 -9.28
CA GLY A 101 6.74 0.12 -10.01
C GLY A 101 7.14 -0.81 -11.17
N SER A 102 6.61 -2.03 -11.22
CA SER A 102 6.99 -3.06 -12.20
C SER A 102 5.86 -3.54 -13.11
N HIS A 103 4.60 -3.24 -12.77
CA HIS A 103 3.40 -3.73 -13.46
C HIS A 103 2.43 -2.59 -13.76
N LEU A 104 1.78 -2.67 -14.93
CA LEU A 104 0.64 -1.81 -15.24
C LEU A 104 -0.61 -2.37 -14.57
N MET A 105 -1.04 -1.72 -13.49
CA MET A 105 -2.17 -2.17 -12.70
C MET A 105 -3.47 -1.61 -13.28
N TYR A 106 -4.39 -2.51 -13.61
CA TYR A 106 -5.74 -2.19 -14.08
C TYR A 106 -6.69 -3.36 -13.78
N GLY A 107 -7.96 -3.01 -13.62
CA GLY A 107 -9.07 -3.93 -13.49
C GLY A 107 -10.28 -3.27 -12.82
N PRO A 108 -11.38 -4.01 -12.65
CA PRO A 108 -12.63 -3.49 -12.10
C PRO A 108 -12.48 -2.90 -10.69
N GLY A 109 -11.68 -3.52 -9.81
CA GLY A 109 -11.50 -3.05 -8.44
C GLY A 109 -10.85 -1.68 -8.40
N LYS A 110 -9.74 -1.51 -9.15
CA LYS A 110 -9.08 -0.20 -9.28
C LYS A 110 -9.99 0.84 -9.94
N ALA A 111 -10.70 0.47 -11.00
CA ALA A 111 -11.57 1.39 -11.71
C ALA A 111 -12.70 1.90 -10.82
N GLN A 112 -13.28 1.04 -9.98
CA GLN A 112 -14.33 1.43 -9.03
C GLN A 112 -13.82 2.40 -7.96
N TYR A 113 -12.62 2.16 -7.43
CA TYR A 113 -11.98 3.09 -6.49
C TYR A 113 -11.72 4.46 -7.14
N ASP A 114 -11.19 4.47 -8.37
CA ASP A 114 -10.92 5.72 -9.11
C ASP A 114 -12.19 6.51 -9.39
N ASP A 115 -13.23 5.83 -9.90
CA ASP A 115 -14.53 6.42 -10.21
C ASP A 115 -15.14 7.07 -8.95
N ARG A 116 -15.15 6.34 -7.82
CA ARG A 116 -15.62 6.88 -6.54
C ARG A 116 -14.78 8.05 -6.03
N SER A 117 -13.45 8.01 -6.23
CA SER A 117 -12.58 9.10 -5.82
C SER A 117 -12.85 10.37 -6.63
N LEU A 118 -13.11 10.26 -7.93
CA LEU A 118 -13.44 11.41 -8.77
C LEU A 118 -14.81 11.98 -8.39
N GLU A 119 -15.81 11.11 -8.25
CA GLU A 119 -17.16 11.48 -7.78
C GLU A 119 -17.10 12.27 -6.48
N LEU A 120 -16.30 11.79 -5.51
CA LEU A 120 -16.12 12.44 -4.21
C LEU A 120 -15.62 13.88 -4.35
N TYR A 121 -14.58 14.13 -5.14
CA TYR A 121 -14.01 15.48 -5.27
C TYR A 121 -14.91 16.39 -6.12
N GLU A 122 -15.56 15.86 -7.15
CA GLU A 122 -16.52 16.65 -7.93
C GLU A 122 -17.74 17.06 -7.08
N GLN A 123 -18.29 16.17 -6.24
CA GLN A 123 -19.36 16.52 -5.30
C GLN A 123 -18.92 17.55 -4.25
N ALA A 124 -17.64 17.53 -3.86
CA ALA A 124 -17.06 18.56 -2.98
C ALA A 124 -16.94 19.94 -3.64
N GLY A 125 -17.14 20.04 -4.96
CA GLY A 125 -17.10 21.28 -5.73
C GLY A 125 -15.79 21.54 -6.48
N PHE A 126 -14.90 20.55 -6.60
CA PHE A 126 -13.73 20.68 -7.46
C PHE A 126 -14.13 20.64 -8.94
N ALA A 127 -13.47 21.46 -9.77
CA ALA A 127 -13.54 21.29 -11.22
C ALA A 127 -12.87 19.95 -11.61
N PRO A 128 -13.29 19.29 -12.72
CA PRO A 128 -12.80 17.94 -13.06
C PRO A 128 -11.27 17.79 -13.04
N ALA A 129 -10.56 18.73 -13.66
CA ALA A 129 -9.09 18.69 -13.69
C ALA A 129 -8.42 18.87 -12.32
N ASP A 130 -9.09 19.53 -11.37
CA ASP A 130 -8.61 19.66 -10.00
C ASP A 130 -9.04 18.48 -9.12
N ALA A 131 -10.16 17.82 -9.43
CA ALA A 131 -10.57 16.55 -8.82
C ALA A 131 -9.54 15.45 -9.13
N ASP A 132 -9.11 15.33 -10.39
CA ASP A 132 -8.01 14.43 -10.80
C ASP A 132 -6.74 14.67 -9.98
N ARG A 133 -6.35 15.94 -9.82
CA ARG A 133 -5.15 16.33 -9.07
C ARG A 133 -5.30 16.06 -7.58
N ALA A 134 -6.48 16.28 -7.01
CA ALA A 134 -6.78 16.01 -5.61
C ALA A 134 -6.68 14.51 -5.32
N ALA A 135 -7.34 13.68 -6.13
CA ALA A 135 -7.29 12.22 -6.06
C ALA A 135 -5.85 11.70 -6.18
N ALA A 136 -5.11 12.14 -7.19
CA ALA A 136 -3.72 11.75 -7.38
C ALA A 136 -2.82 12.19 -6.21
N THR A 137 -3.03 13.39 -5.65
CA THR A 137 -2.24 13.90 -4.52
C THR A 137 -2.42 13.04 -3.28
N VAL A 138 -3.67 12.72 -2.93
CA VAL A 138 -3.97 11.85 -1.78
C VAL A 138 -3.42 10.44 -2.02
N PHE A 139 -3.64 9.87 -3.21
CA PHE A 139 -3.13 8.54 -3.54
C PHE A 139 -1.59 8.46 -3.41
N ILE A 140 -0.85 9.40 -4.00
CA ILE A 140 0.62 9.43 -3.95
C ILE A 140 1.11 9.59 -2.51
N TYR A 141 0.47 10.44 -1.71
CA TYR A 141 0.80 10.61 -0.31
C TYR A 141 0.60 9.31 0.47
N VAL A 142 -0.57 8.68 0.37
CA VAL A 142 -0.89 7.44 1.08
C VAL A 142 0.10 6.34 0.68
N ALA A 143 0.33 6.15 -0.63
CA ALA A 143 1.30 5.17 -1.11
C ALA A 143 2.74 5.45 -0.66
N GLY A 144 3.13 6.72 -0.58
CA GLY A 144 4.43 7.13 -0.05
C GLY A 144 4.57 6.88 1.45
N SER A 145 3.50 7.11 2.22
CA SER A 145 3.49 6.90 3.67
C SER A 145 3.71 5.42 4.07
N THR A 146 3.20 4.49 3.25
CA THR A 146 3.39 3.04 3.49
C THR A 146 4.73 2.50 2.99
N LEU A 147 5.55 3.32 2.32
CA LEU A 147 6.83 2.86 1.76
C LEU A 147 7.82 2.44 2.85
N GLY A 148 7.82 3.13 4.00
CA GLY A 148 8.70 2.82 5.12
C GLY A 148 8.44 1.44 5.71
N SER A 149 7.18 1.13 6.04
CA SER A 149 6.77 -0.18 6.56
C SER A 149 6.99 -1.29 5.54
N ALA A 150 6.63 -1.06 4.27
CA ALA A 150 6.87 -2.02 3.19
C ALA A 150 8.36 -2.31 2.96
N ALA A 151 9.21 -1.29 3.04
CA ALA A 151 10.66 -1.44 2.94
C ALA A 151 11.23 -2.23 4.12
N GLN A 152 10.76 -1.98 5.35
CA GLN A 152 11.16 -2.74 6.54
C GLN A 152 10.81 -4.22 6.39
N VAL A 153 9.55 -4.54 6.04
CA VAL A 153 9.13 -5.94 5.80
C VAL A 153 10.00 -6.60 4.73
N SER A 154 10.24 -5.90 3.62
CA SER A 154 11.07 -6.41 2.52
C SER A 154 12.53 -6.65 2.93
N LEU A 155 13.11 -5.73 3.72
CA LEU A 155 14.46 -5.85 4.24
C LEU A 155 14.58 -7.02 5.22
N SER A 156 13.66 -7.13 6.19
CA SER A 156 13.63 -8.24 7.14
C SER A 156 13.54 -9.58 6.43
N ARG A 157 12.65 -9.74 5.44
CA ARG A 157 12.58 -10.98 4.62
C ARG A 157 13.90 -11.30 3.95
N ARG A 158 14.55 -10.30 3.33
CA ARG A 158 15.84 -10.50 2.64
C ARG A 158 16.94 -10.91 3.61
N LEU A 159 17.02 -10.29 4.79
CA LEU A 159 18.01 -10.61 5.81
C LEU A 159 17.80 -12.03 6.36
N SER A 160 16.57 -12.41 6.69
CA SER A 160 16.23 -13.76 7.14
C SER A 160 16.59 -14.83 6.12
N ARG A 161 16.33 -14.60 4.82
CA ARG A 161 16.75 -15.52 3.74
C ARG A 161 18.27 -15.67 3.62
N SER A 162 19.04 -14.65 4.01
CA SER A 162 20.50 -14.70 4.04
C SER A 162 21.09 -15.33 5.31
N GLY A 163 20.24 -15.81 6.22
CA GLY A 163 20.65 -16.38 7.51
C GLY A 163 21.16 -15.34 8.51
N ARG A 164 20.90 -14.05 8.28
CA ARG A 164 21.27 -12.95 9.17
C ARG A 164 20.13 -12.62 10.10
N ASP A 165 20.45 -12.27 11.33
CA ASP A 165 19.48 -11.70 12.27
C ASP A 165 19.08 -10.30 11.80
N ALA A 166 17.81 -10.14 11.40
CA ALA A 166 17.31 -8.88 10.87
C ALA A 166 17.33 -7.77 11.92
N ASP A 167 17.00 -8.10 13.16
CA ASP A 167 16.89 -7.14 14.26
C ASP A 167 18.26 -6.59 14.61
N GLN A 168 19.26 -7.47 14.73
CA GLN A 168 20.65 -7.06 14.97
C GLN A 168 21.18 -6.13 13.87
N VAL A 169 20.88 -6.43 12.60
CA VAL A 169 21.35 -5.61 11.47
C VAL A 169 20.69 -4.25 11.44
N LEU A 170 19.39 -4.18 11.78
CA LEU A 170 18.67 -2.92 11.93
C LEU A 170 19.26 -2.09 13.06
N ASP A 171 19.49 -2.68 14.24
CA ASP A 171 20.08 -2.01 15.39
C ASP A 171 21.49 -1.46 15.12
N ASP A 172 22.35 -2.26 14.49
CA ASP A 172 23.70 -1.85 14.10
C ASP A 172 23.65 -0.67 13.10
N THR A 173 22.70 -0.71 12.16
CA THR A 173 22.52 0.33 11.16
C THR A 173 22.01 1.62 11.81
N MET A 174 21.04 1.53 12.72
CA MET A 174 20.50 2.66 13.46
C MET A 174 21.56 3.30 14.36
N THR A 175 22.43 2.51 14.98
CA THR A 175 23.56 3.00 15.78
C THR A 175 24.52 3.84 14.93
N LYS A 176 24.95 3.32 13.78
CA LYS A 176 25.80 4.06 12.84
C LYS A 176 25.11 5.33 12.29
N ALA A 177 23.82 5.25 12.00
CA ALA A 177 23.05 6.41 11.56
C ALA A 177 23.00 7.52 12.63
N LYS A 178 22.87 7.13 13.92
CA LYS A 178 22.95 8.06 15.06
C LYS A 178 24.32 8.71 15.17
N GLU A 179 25.40 7.94 15.01
CA GLU A 179 26.77 8.48 15.02
C GLU A 179 26.96 9.55 13.94
N VAL A 180 26.55 9.26 12.70
CA VAL A 180 26.60 10.25 11.59
C VAL A 180 25.74 11.47 11.90
N ALA A 181 24.54 11.27 12.47
CA ALA A 181 23.62 12.36 12.80
C ALA A 181 24.18 13.34 13.86
N MET A 182 25.12 12.92 14.70
CA MET A 182 25.74 13.80 15.72
C MET A 182 26.55 14.95 15.10
N ASP A 183 27.03 14.79 13.87
CA ASP A 183 27.76 15.83 13.15
C ASP A 183 26.83 16.94 12.64
N TYR A 184 25.51 16.72 12.62
CA TYR A 184 24.52 17.65 12.07
C TYR A 184 23.72 18.32 13.20
N PRO A 185 23.80 19.65 13.39
CA PRO A 185 23.22 20.32 14.56
C PRO A 185 21.73 20.08 14.79
N ASN A 186 20.92 20.01 13.73
CA ASN A 186 19.48 19.79 13.85
C ASN A 186 19.14 18.33 14.18
N LEU A 187 19.89 17.36 13.60
CA LEU A 187 19.68 15.94 13.90
C LEU A 187 20.14 15.62 15.32
N ARG A 188 21.31 16.13 15.72
CA ARG A 188 21.81 16.03 17.10
C ARG A 188 20.80 16.56 18.13
N LYS A 189 20.17 17.71 17.87
CA LYS A 189 19.13 18.26 18.75
C LYS A 189 17.93 17.32 18.89
N ARG A 190 17.53 16.63 17.82
CA ARG A 190 16.42 15.66 17.85
C ARG A 190 16.80 14.39 18.60
N LEU A 191 18.01 13.87 18.42
CA LEU A 191 18.50 12.70 19.17
C LEU A 191 18.53 12.91 20.70
N ALA A 192 18.54 14.16 21.15
CA ALA A 192 18.46 14.51 22.57
C ALA A 192 17.02 14.62 23.11
N THR A 193 15.99 14.38 22.30
CA THR A 193 14.58 14.39 22.70
C THR A 193 13.94 13.00 22.56
N THR A 194 12.84 12.77 23.27
CA THR A 194 11.99 11.56 23.11
C THR A 194 11.42 11.43 21.69
N ALA A 195 11.32 12.53 20.93
CA ALA A 195 10.89 12.51 19.54
C ALA A 195 11.88 11.78 18.59
N ALA A 196 13.12 11.49 19.03
CA ALA A 196 14.02 10.61 18.28
C ALA A 196 13.69 9.12 18.43
N GLU A 197 13.02 8.72 19.52
CA GLU A 197 12.47 7.37 19.66
C GLU A 197 11.27 7.22 18.72
N GLU A 198 10.42 8.25 18.60
CA GLU A 198 9.30 8.31 17.66
C GLU A 198 9.76 8.37 16.18
N TYR A 199 10.85 9.06 15.86
CA TYR A 199 11.36 9.12 14.48
C TYR A 199 11.80 7.74 13.95
N GLY A 200 12.17 6.81 14.84
CA GLY A 200 12.44 5.42 14.49
C GLY A 200 11.22 4.50 14.60
N ALA A 201 10.17 4.91 15.32
CA ALA A 201 9.05 4.06 15.73
C ALA A 201 7.66 4.48 15.19
N ALA A 202 7.52 5.62 14.52
CA ALA A 202 6.19 6.15 14.16
C ALA A 202 5.94 6.20 12.65
N PRO A 203 5.51 5.10 12.02
CA PRO A 203 4.77 5.16 10.76
C PRO A 203 3.39 5.82 10.97
N ASP A 204 2.65 5.41 11.99
CA ASP A 204 1.19 5.67 12.06
C ASP A 204 0.85 7.13 12.40
N SER A 205 1.58 7.78 13.32
CA SER A 205 1.31 9.19 13.67
C SER A 205 1.71 10.18 12.56
N THR A 206 2.46 9.74 11.55
CA THR A 206 2.82 10.56 10.40
C THR A 206 1.75 10.56 9.32
N PHE A 207 1.03 9.44 9.17
CA PHE A 207 -0.05 9.27 8.18
C PHE A 207 -1.18 10.28 8.42
N ASP A 208 -1.75 10.30 9.63
CA ASP A 208 -2.88 11.18 9.95
C ASP A 208 -2.52 12.66 9.79
N PHE A 209 -1.35 13.05 10.29
CA PHE A 209 -0.88 14.44 10.21
C PHE A 209 -0.75 14.91 8.76
N GLY A 210 -0.08 14.12 7.91
CA GLY A 210 0.11 14.51 6.51
C GLY A 210 -1.19 14.44 5.70
N LEU A 211 -2.09 13.48 6.00
CA LEU A 211 -3.40 13.41 5.36
C LEU A 211 -4.22 14.66 5.68
N GLN A 212 -4.34 15.03 6.95
CA GLN A 212 -5.07 16.23 7.35
C GLN A 212 -4.45 17.49 6.75
N THR A 213 -3.12 17.57 6.70
CA THR A 213 -2.40 18.69 6.05
C THR A 213 -2.78 18.80 4.56
N ILE A 214 -2.86 17.69 3.83
CA ILE A 214 -3.27 17.68 2.42
C ILE A 214 -4.72 18.08 2.27
N LEU A 215 -5.62 17.51 3.07
CA LEU A 215 -7.05 17.82 3.01
C LEU A 215 -7.32 19.29 3.37
N ASP A 216 -6.61 19.88 4.33
CA ASP A 216 -6.65 21.32 4.62
C ASP A 216 -6.23 22.17 3.42
N GLY A 217 -5.14 21.78 2.77
CA GLY A 217 -4.69 22.41 1.53
C GLY A 217 -5.73 22.33 0.41
N LEU A 218 -6.38 21.18 0.24
CA LEU A 218 -7.45 20.98 -0.73
C LEU A 218 -8.70 21.81 -0.41
N GLN A 219 -9.14 21.82 0.86
CA GLN A 219 -10.28 22.64 1.33
C GLN A 219 -10.05 24.13 1.06
N SER A 220 -8.83 24.62 1.22
CA SER A 220 -8.49 26.02 0.94
C SER A 220 -8.66 26.39 -0.54
N ARG A 221 -8.60 25.42 -1.46
CA ARG A 221 -8.81 25.63 -2.90
C ARG A 221 -10.28 25.64 -3.32
N LEU A 222 -11.16 25.02 -2.53
CA LEU A 222 -12.61 25.13 -2.69
C LEU A 222 -13.16 26.50 -2.27
N THR A 223 -12.47 27.15 -1.34
CA THR A 223 -12.83 28.50 -0.89
C THR A 223 -12.15 29.50 -1.83
N PRO A 224 -12.90 30.36 -2.55
CA PRO A 224 -12.26 31.38 -3.39
C PRO A 224 -11.33 32.25 -2.52
N PRO A 225 -10.15 32.65 -3.04
CA PRO A 225 -9.23 33.49 -2.28
C PRO A 225 -9.96 34.79 -1.87
N ARG A 226 -9.91 35.10 -0.57
CA ARG A 226 -10.43 36.37 -0.01
C ARG A 226 -9.65 37.57 -0.54
#